data_AF-A0A554A2Y4-F1
#
_entry.id   AF-A0A554A2Y4-F1
#
_cell.length_a   1.000
_cell.length_b   1.000
_cell.length_c   1.000
_cell.angle_alpha   90.00
_cell.angle_beta   90.00
_cell.angle_gamma   90.00
#
_symmetry.space_group_name_H-M   'P 1'
#
loop_
_entity.id
_entity.type
_entity.pdbx_description
1 polymer ?
#
loop_
_entity_poly.entity_id
_entity_poly.type
_entity_poly.pdbx_seq_one_letter_code
_entity_poly.pdbx_strand_id
1 'polypeptide(L)'
;MKKRWQAIMYLMIMMPLILPAVPVKASGFELMQTFSLRITIVENGVEHEWEYDSPGHYEYETGSNVIKGKEAKVQVDHMVSMLKISKDKKQEQYKETLKQAYPQLQSFDIRFMDEDDRLYTWGWQE
;
A
#
# COMPACT_ATOMS: atom_id res chain seq x y z
N MET A 1 -3.63 -70.22 16.41
CA MET A 1 -4.43 -68.99 16.54
C MET A 1 -3.62 -67.69 16.39
N LYS A 2 -2.35 -67.61 16.80
CA LYS A 2 -1.55 -66.36 16.78
C LYS A 2 -1.13 -65.84 15.38
N LYS A 3 -1.03 -66.69 14.35
CA LYS A 3 -0.64 -66.28 12.98
C LYS A 3 -1.75 -65.59 12.17
N ARG A 4 -3.03 -65.84 12.48
CA ARG A 4 -4.17 -65.19 11.80
C ARG A 4 -4.35 -63.72 12.22
N TRP A 5 -3.90 -63.40 13.44
CA TRP A 5 -3.97 -62.05 14.01
C TRP A 5 -2.84 -61.14 13.54
N GLN A 6 -1.69 -61.71 13.16
CA GLN A 6 -0.57 -60.96 12.58
C GLN A 6 -0.90 -60.44 11.16
N ALA A 7 -1.62 -61.23 10.35
CA ALA A 7 -2.04 -60.79 9.01
C ALA A 7 -3.05 -59.62 9.06
N ILE A 8 -3.92 -59.59 10.07
CA ILE A 8 -4.88 -58.50 10.30
C ILE A 8 -4.17 -57.23 10.77
N MET A 9 -3.13 -57.36 11.59
CA MET A 9 -2.31 -56.24 12.07
C MET A 9 -1.49 -55.58 10.94
N TYR A 10 -0.98 -56.36 9.98
CA TYR A 10 -0.29 -55.80 8.81
C TYR A 10 -1.25 -55.13 7.80
N LEU A 11 -2.49 -55.61 7.68
CA LEU A 11 -3.50 -55.00 6.82
C LEU A 11 -3.95 -53.62 7.31
N MET A 12 -3.98 -53.40 8.64
CA MET A 12 -4.30 -52.09 9.22
C MET A 12 -3.16 -51.06 9.11
N ILE A 13 -1.89 -51.51 9.09
CA ILE A 13 -0.72 -50.60 9.00
C ILE A 13 -0.44 -50.16 7.56
N MET A 14 -0.88 -50.91 6.55
CA MET A 14 -0.74 -50.55 5.12
C MET A 14 -1.90 -49.69 4.58
N MET A 15 -2.89 -49.34 5.41
CA MET A 15 -4.06 -48.54 5.01
C MET A 15 -4.03 -47.09 5.54
N PRO A 16 -2.99 -46.29 5.26
CA PRO A 16 -3.21 -44.86 5.19
C PRO A 16 -2.51 -44.27 3.96
N LEU A 17 -3.01 -44.54 2.76
CA LEU A 17 -2.47 -43.87 1.56
C LEU A 17 -3.51 -43.59 0.48
N ILE A 18 -4.75 -43.28 0.88
CA ILE A 18 -5.71 -42.63 -0.01
C ILE A 18 -6.51 -41.62 0.83
N LEU A 19 -5.82 -40.63 1.38
CA LEU A 19 -6.50 -39.38 1.71
C LEU A 19 -6.67 -38.65 0.37
N PRO A 20 -7.90 -38.28 -0.05
CA PRO A 20 -8.02 -37.34 -1.16
C PRO A 20 -7.22 -36.11 -0.75
N ALA A 21 -6.29 -35.70 -1.61
CA ALA A 21 -5.63 -34.41 -1.48
C ALA A 21 -6.76 -33.38 -1.49
N VAL A 22 -7.17 -32.95 -0.29
CA VAL A 22 -8.08 -31.82 -0.17
C VAL A 22 -7.32 -30.70 -0.84
N PRO A 23 -7.84 -30.07 -1.91
CA PRO A 23 -7.23 -28.87 -2.39
C PRO A 23 -7.28 -27.91 -1.21
N VAL A 24 -6.14 -27.69 -0.58
CA VAL A 24 -5.93 -26.49 0.20
C VAL A 24 -6.17 -25.41 -0.82
N LYS A 25 -7.38 -24.84 -0.82
CA LYS A 25 -7.58 -23.50 -1.32
C LYS A 25 -6.62 -22.68 -0.47
N ALA A 26 -5.39 -22.51 -0.95
CA ALA A 26 -4.68 -21.28 -0.72
C ALA A 26 -5.66 -20.24 -1.28
N SER A 27 -6.52 -19.71 -0.41
CA SER A 27 -7.26 -18.51 -0.76
C SER A 27 -6.15 -17.53 -1.08
N GLY A 28 -6.11 -17.03 -2.31
CA GLY A 28 -5.33 -15.87 -2.70
C GLY A 28 -5.73 -14.68 -1.83
N PHE A 29 -5.25 -14.69 -0.59
CA PHE A 29 -4.88 -13.54 0.21
C PHE A 29 -3.54 -12.98 -0.32
N GLU A 30 -3.02 -13.53 -1.43
CA GLU A 30 -1.94 -13.01 -2.24
C GLU A 30 -2.42 -11.69 -2.86
N LEU A 31 -1.83 -10.59 -2.38
CA LEU A 31 -2.15 -9.19 -2.64
C LEU A 31 -3.37 -8.68 -1.85
N MET A 32 -3.20 -8.47 -0.54
CA MET A 32 -3.79 -7.27 0.05
C MET A 32 -3.42 -6.11 -0.88
N GLN A 33 -4.40 -5.51 -1.54
CA GLN A 33 -4.18 -4.54 -2.61
C GLN A 33 -3.10 -3.53 -2.20
N THR A 34 -1.95 -3.62 -2.89
CA THR A 34 -0.81 -2.75 -2.64
C THR A 34 -1.11 -1.45 -3.36
N PHE A 35 -1.48 -0.42 -2.62
CA PHE A 35 -1.59 0.94 -3.16
C PHE A 35 -0.66 1.84 -2.37
N SER A 36 -0.08 2.82 -3.05
CA SER A 36 0.85 3.76 -2.43
C SER A 36 0.60 5.18 -2.89
N LEU A 37 0.97 6.13 -2.04
CA LEU A 37 0.89 7.55 -2.29
C LEU A 37 2.18 8.20 -1.82
N ARG A 38 2.79 9.01 -2.66
CA ARG A 38 3.88 9.91 -2.29
C ARG A 38 3.56 11.29 -2.87
N ILE A 39 3.59 12.30 -2.03
CA ILE A 39 3.40 13.70 -2.42
C ILE A 39 4.58 14.46 -1.89
N THR A 40 5.32 15.12 -2.77
CA THR A 40 6.41 16.00 -2.40
C THR A 40 6.08 17.41 -2.87
N ILE A 41 6.27 18.40 -2.02
CA ILE A 41 6.25 19.80 -2.43
C ILE A 41 7.50 20.50 -1.92
N VAL A 42 7.91 21.56 -2.61
CA VAL A 42 8.94 22.47 -2.12
C VAL A 42 8.33 23.86 -1.99
N GLU A 43 8.40 24.43 -0.79
CA GLU A 43 7.97 25.80 -0.51
C GLU A 43 9.06 26.53 0.30
N ASN A 44 9.44 27.74 -0.12
CA ASN A 44 10.51 28.52 0.53
C ASN A 44 11.84 27.73 0.70
N GLY A 45 12.15 26.81 -0.21
CA GLY A 45 13.32 25.93 -0.12
C GLY A 45 13.22 24.82 0.92
N VAL A 46 12.05 24.62 1.53
CA VAL A 46 11.77 23.51 2.45
C VAL A 46 10.97 22.45 1.71
N GLU A 47 11.49 21.23 1.74
CA GLU A 47 10.79 20.05 1.22
C GLU A 47 9.82 19.51 2.27
N HIS A 48 8.61 19.20 1.82
CA HIS A 48 7.61 18.47 2.59
C HIS A 48 7.20 17.23 1.82
N GLU A 49 7.17 16.08 2.47
CA GLU A 49 6.81 14.81 1.86
C GLU A 49 5.74 14.08 2.68
N TRP A 50 4.68 13.63 2.03
CA TRP A 50 3.62 12.81 2.61
C TRP A 50 3.63 11.46 1.94
N GLU A 51 3.74 10.39 2.74
CA GLU A 51 3.76 9.03 2.22
C GLU A 51 2.71 8.14 2.86
N TYR A 52 2.16 7.25 2.05
CA TYR A 52 1.39 6.11 2.49
C TYR A 52 1.72 4.87 1.66
N ASP A 53 1.98 3.76 2.35
CA ASP A 53 2.06 2.43 1.76
C ASP A 53 1.07 1.48 2.43
N SER A 54 0.26 0.80 1.61
CA SER A 54 -0.69 -0.19 2.10
C SER A 54 0.02 -1.49 2.53
N PRO A 55 -0.35 -2.09 3.68
CA PRO A 55 -1.32 -1.60 4.66
C PRO A 55 -0.67 -0.75 5.76
N GLY A 56 -1.18 0.47 5.97
CA GLY A 56 -1.05 1.19 7.24
C GLY A 56 0.31 1.83 7.55
N HIS A 57 1.20 1.95 6.58
CA HIS A 57 2.44 2.71 6.72
C HIS A 57 2.18 4.17 6.32
N TYR A 58 2.45 5.10 7.24
CA TYR A 58 2.27 6.53 7.03
C TYR A 58 3.53 7.26 7.48
N GLU A 59 3.98 8.22 6.66
CA GLU A 59 5.13 9.08 6.92
C GLU A 59 4.80 10.52 6.54
N TYR A 60 5.30 11.46 7.32
CA TYR A 60 5.34 12.87 6.94
C TYR A 60 6.70 13.45 7.30
N GLU A 61 7.36 14.02 6.30
CA GLU A 61 8.67 14.65 6.43
C GLU A 61 8.56 16.15 6.14
N THR A 62 9.34 16.95 6.87
CA THR A 62 9.51 18.38 6.63
C THR A 62 10.93 18.79 6.98
N GLY A 63 11.69 19.19 5.97
CA GLY A 63 13.11 19.52 6.14
C GLY A 63 13.90 18.31 6.66
N SER A 64 14.25 18.29 7.95
CA SER A 64 14.96 17.19 8.60
C SER A 64 14.11 16.43 9.63
N ASN A 65 12.84 16.80 9.78
CA ASN A 65 11.95 16.22 10.76
C ASN A 65 11.03 15.18 10.11
N VAL A 66 11.01 13.98 10.67
CA VAL A 66 10.21 12.85 10.18
C VAL A 66 9.27 12.40 11.29
N ILE A 67 7.97 12.32 10.99
CA ILE A 67 6.97 11.70 11.85
C ILE A 67 6.36 10.48 11.14
N LYS A 68 5.99 9.45 11.91
CA LYS A 68 5.48 8.18 11.36
C LYS A 68 4.22 7.70 12.09
N GLY A 69 3.50 6.78 11.47
CA GLY A 69 2.36 6.09 12.09
C GLY A 69 1.14 6.99 12.26
N LYS A 70 0.47 6.91 13.42
CA LYS A 70 -0.83 7.59 13.63
C LYS A 70 -0.76 9.11 13.51
N GLU A 71 0.36 9.71 13.90
CA GLU A 71 0.55 11.17 13.79
C GLU A 71 0.72 11.58 12.32
N ALA A 72 1.56 10.86 11.57
CA ALA A 72 1.73 11.05 10.14
C ALA A 72 0.41 10.83 9.37
N LYS A 73 -0.40 9.86 9.80
CA LYS A 73 -1.72 9.59 9.20
C LYS A 73 -2.59 10.85 9.14
N VAL A 74 -2.60 11.67 10.18
CA VAL A 74 -3.39 12.91 10.20
C VAL A 74 -2.93 13.88 9.11
N GLN A 75 -1.63 14.00 8.91
CA GLN A 75 -1.04 14.86 7.87
C GLN A 75 -1.35 14.34 6.47
N VAL A 76 -1.18 13.03 6.25
CA VAL A 76 -1.46 12.37 4.97
C VAL A 76 -2.95 12.48 4.63
N ASP A 77 -3.85 12.16 5.56
CA ASP A 77 -5.30 12.25 5.36
C ASP A 77 -5.72 13.69 5.01
N HIS A 78 -5.14 14.69 5.69
CA HIS A 78 -5.41 16.09 5.41
C HIS A 78 -4.99 16.47 3.98
N MET A 79 -3.78 16.09 3.58
CA MET A 79 -3.26 16.34 2.23
C MET A 79 -4.11 15.64 1.15
N VAL A 80 -4.47 14.37 1.35
CA VAL A 80 -5.34 13.62 0.43
C VAL A 80 -6.72 14.26 0.31
N SER A 81 -7.31 14.68 1.43
CA SER A 81 -8.62 15.34 1.46
C SER A 81 -8.58 16.68 0.71
N MET A 82 -7.49 17.44 0.84
CA MET A 82 -7.29 18.70 0.14
C MET A 82 -7.13 18.47 -1.37
N LEU A 83 -6.27 17.55 -1.78
CA LEU A 83 -5.96 17.33 -3.19
C LEU A 83 -7.05 16.56 -3.93
N LYS A 84 -7.83 15.73 -3.23
CA LYS A 84 -8.82 14.82 -3.83
C LYS A 84 -8.21 14.06 -5.01
N ILE A 85 -7.14 13.30 -4.73
CA ILE A 85 -6.34 12.58 -5.73
C ILE A 85 -7.27 11.76 -6.63
N SER A 86 -7.15 11.96 -7.94
CA SER A 86 -7.91 11.25 -8.96
C SER A 86 -7.14 11.19 -10.27
N LYS A 87 -7.25 10.06 -10.97
CA LYS A 87 -6.71 9.85 -12.32
C LYS A 87 -7.29 10.81 -13.37
N ASP A 88 -8.47 11.36 -13.13
CA ASP A 88 -9.15 12.28 -14.04
C ASP A 88 -8.73 13.75 -13.82
N LYS A 89 -8.00 14.03 -12.74
CA LYS A 89 -7.56 15.39 -12.38
C LYS A 89 -6.25 15.71 -13.11
N LYS A 90 -6.21 16.90 -13.71
CA LYS A 90 -5.03 17.41 -14.43
C LYS A 90 -4.03 18.05 -13.47
N GLN A 91 -2.77 18.10 -13.91
CA GLN A 91 -1.67 18.73 -13.19
C GLN A 91 -2.00 20.17 -12.77
N GLU A 92 -2.60 20.98 -13.65
CA GLU A 92 -2.95 22.38 -13.37
C GLU A 92 -3.93 22.51 -12.19
N GLN A 93 -4.86 21.57 -12.06
CA GLN A 93 -5.83 21.58 -10.97
C GLN A 93 -5.17 21.24 -9.62
N TYR A 94 -4.15 20.37 -9.62
CA TYR A 94 -3.32 20.15 -8.42
C TYR A 94 -2.49 21.38 -8.09
N LYS A 95 -1.85 22.00 -9.09
CA LYS A 95 -1.09 23.25 -8.92
C LYS A 95 -1.95 24.35 -8.30
N GLU A 96 -3.14 24.58 -8.82
CA GLU A 96 -4.08 25.58 -8.30
C GLU A 96 -4.47 25.30 -6.85
N THR A 97 -4.77 24.05 -6.53
CA THR A 97 -5.10 23.63 -5.15
C THR A 97 -3.91 23.86 -4.21
N LEU A 98 -2.71 23.43 -4.63
CA LEU A 98 -1.50 23.57 -3.82
C LEU A 98 -1.09 25.04 -3.65
N LYS A 99 -1.19 25.88 -4.68
CA LYS A 99 -0.88 27.32 -4.57
C LYS A 99 -1.85 28.08 -3.63
N GLN A 100 -3.04 27.55 -3.36
CA GLN A 100 -3.93 28.13 -2.35
C GLN A 100 -3.47 27.86 -0.91
N ALA A 101 -2.89 26.68 -0.66
CA ALA A 101 -2.40 26.28 0.66
C ALA A 101 -0.93 26.67 0.90
N TYR A 102 -0.13 26.68 -0.16
CA TYR A 102 1.30 26.96 -0.19
C TYR A 102 1.58 28.08 -1.22
N PRO A 103 1.38 29.36 -0.86
CA PRO A 103 1.47 30.47 -1.81
C PRO A 103 2.86 30.65 -2.44
N GLN A 104 3.92 30.14 -1.80
CA GLN A 104 5.30 30.19 -2.29
C GLN A 104 5.75 28.84 -2.88
N LEU A 105 4.81 28.01 -3.33
CA LEU A 105 5.07 26.71 -3.95
C LEU A 105 6.02 26.84 -5.14
N GLN A 106 7.17 26.18 -5.06
CA GLN A 106 8.23 26.15 -6.08
C GLN A 106 8.10 24.92 -6.99
N SER A 107 7.72 23.79 -6.42
CA SER A 107 7.48 22.55 -7.17
C SER A 107 6.53 21.61 -6.42
N PHE A 108 5.96 20.66 -7.16
CA PHE A 108 5.36 19.45 -6.58
C PHE A 108 5.61 18.22 -7.44
N ASP A 109 5.60 17.06 -6.81
CA ASP A 109 5.57 15.73 -7.42
C ASP A 109 4.52 14.90 -6.68
N ILE A 110 3.56 14.32 -7.40
CA ILE A 110 2.51 13.47 -6.85
C ILE A 110 2.63 12.12 -7.56
N ARG A 111 2.80 11.05 -6.80
CA ARG A 111 2.81 9.67 -7.29
C ARG A 111 1.74 8.87 -6.58
N PHE A 112 0.87 8.26 -7.34
CA PHE A 112 -0.20 7.42 -6.82
C PHE A 112 -0.23 6.10 -7.57
N MET A 113 -0.04 5.01 -6.85
CA MET A 113 -0.23 3.65 -7.36
C MET A 113 -1.59 3.15 -6.87
N ASP A 114 -2.48 2.79 -7.79
CA ASP A 114 -3.79 2.25 -7.46
C ASP A 114 -3.73 0.74 -7.13
N GLU A 115 -4.88 0.17 -6.79
CA GLU A 115 -5.03 -1.26 -6.46
C GLU A 115 -4.76 -2.21 -7.64
N ASP A 116 -4.73 -1.68 -8.88
CA ASP A 116 -4.43 -2.41 -10.11
C ASP A 116 -2.92 -2.29 -10.49
N ASP A 117 -2.06 -1.83 -9.56
CA ASP A 117 -0.65 -1.52 -9.77
C ASP A 117 -0.38 -0.45 -10.86
N ARG A 118 -1.37 0.43 -11.15
CA ARG A 118 -1.19 1.51 -12.11
C ARG A 118 -0.61 2.73 -11.42
N LEU A 119 0.55 3.16 -11.91
CA LEU A 119 1.20 4.38 -11.45
C LEU A 119 0.71 5.60 -12.22
N TYR A 120 0.17 6.56 -11.49
CA TYR A 120 -0.18 7.89 -11.94
C TYR A 120 0.80 8.90 -11.36
N THR A 121 1.27 9.81 -12.20
CA THR A 121 2.23 10.85 -11.79
C THR A 121 1.82 12.22 -12.29
N TRP A 122 2.02 13.23 -11.45
CA TRP A 122 1.85 14.62 -11.79
C TRP A 122 2.98 15.42 -11.18
N GLY A 123 3.68 16.20 -12.00
CA GLY A 123 4.82 16.98 -11.54
C GLY A 123 4.78 18.38 -12.13
N TRP A 124 5.12 19.39 -11.33
CA TRP A 124 5.24 20.77 -11.78
C TRP A 124 6.42 21.43 -11.09
N GLN A 125 7.08 22.34 -11.80
CA GLN A 125 8.16 23.17 -11.31
C GLN A 125 8.01 24.56 -11.92
N GLU A 126 8.31 25.60 -11.14
CA GLU A 126 8.31 27.01 -11.57
C GLU A 126 9.46 27.37 -12.50
#